data_AF-W0B760-F1
#
_entry.id   AF-W0B760-F1
#
_cell.length_a   1.000
_cell.length_b   1.000
_cell.length_c   1.000
_cell.angle_alpha   90.00
_cell.angle_beta   90.00
_cell.angle_gamma   90.00
#
_symmetry.space_group_name_H-M   'P 1'
#
loop_
_entity.id
_entity.type
_entity.pdbx_description
1 polymer ?
#
loop_
_entity_poly.entity_id
_entity_poly.type
_entity_poly.pdbx_seq_one_letter_code
_entity_poly.pdbx_strand_id
1 'polypeptide(L)'
;MEHMDEQDILRLKELLRRTGEFIAYFEFAETKMMEWRQDIELRASSHQQQFQERLCSLQTELNSLQEIFTQAGLARFRLTAENALKQGKEYLTAMQQIEQQILTHLSNNQKQLSKFCEQAVTEINQHTMHALERIDNQLSQYDPQHFHRIANESCEQVAKSANHVILKSDKLLRMFQWRTVALAFLTSLLTAFSIGLYISDEFPWEIHQHAMNERGAGKMLMNAWSKLSYQEK
;
A
#
# COMPACT_ATOMS: atom_id res chain seq x y z
N MET A 1 -65.42 -22.68 89.67
CA MET A 1 -64.59 -22.28 88.53
C MET A 1 -63.73 -21.13 89.02
N GLU A 2 -62.58 -21.42 89.63
CA GLU A 2 -61.64 -20.36 90.00
C GLU A 2 -60.78 -20.00 88.80
N HIS A 3 -60.72 -18.70 88.53
CA HIS A 3 -60.05 -18.09 87.39
C HIS A 3 -58.53 -18.35 87.47
N MET A 4 -57.98 -18.97 86.42
CA MET A 4 -56.54 -19.01 86.22
C MET A 4 -56.00 -17.57 86.19
N ASP A 5 -55.05 -17.29 87.07
CA ASP A 5 -54.38 -16.00 87.20
C ASP A 5 -53.50 -15.74 85.94
N GLU A 6 -53.39 -14.47 85.55
CA GLU A 6 -52.78 -14.07 84.27
C GLU A 6 -51.29 -14.50 84.18
N GLN A 7 -50.65 -14.68 85.34
CA GLN A 7 -49.27 -15.12 85.51
C GLN A 7 -49.06 -16.61 85.17
N ASP A 8 -50.06 -17.47 85.42
CA ASP A 8 -50.02 -18.89 85.06
C ASP A 8 -50.21 -19.08 83.55
N ILE A 9 -50.99 -18.22 82.92
CA ILE A 9 -51.14 -18.18 81.45
C ILE A 9 -49.81 -17.82 80.79
N LEU A 10 -49.05 -16.86 81.33
CA LEU A 10 -47.74 -16.50 80.81
C LEU A 10 -46.71 -17.62 80.96
N ARG A 11 -46.69 -18.32 82.11
CA ARG A 11 -45.84 -19.49 82.31
C ARG A 11 -46.20 -20.64 81.37
N LEU A 12 -47.49 -20.92 81.19
CA LEU A 12 -47.95 -21.96 80.28
C LEU A 12 -47.57 -21.65 78.82
N LYS A 13 -47.67 -20.38 78.40
CA LYS A 13 -47.23 -19.92 77.08
C LYS A 13 -45.71 -20.08 76.89
N GLU A 14 -44.91 -19.73 77.88
CA GLU A 14 -43.45 -19.91 77.81
C GLU A 14 -43.05 -21.39 77.80
N LEU A 15 -43.76 -22.24 78.56
CA LEU A 15 -43.54 -23.68 78.59
C LEU A 15 -43.92 -24.32 77.25
N LEU A 16 -45.07 -23.96 76.69
CA LEU A 16 -45.49 -24.35 75.33
C LEU A 16 -44.49 -23.88 74.28
N ARG A 17 -43.96 -22.65 74.39
CA ARG A 17 -42.92 -22.12 73.49
C ARG A 17 -41.65 -22.96 73.56
N ARG A 18 -41.14 -23.23 74.76
CA ARG A 18 -39.92 -24.05 74.94
C ARG A 18 -40.11 -25.48 74.50
N THR A 19 -41.27 -26.08 74.72
CA THR A 19 -41.59 -27.42 74.22
C THR A 19 -41.69 -27.42 72.69
N GLY A 20 -42.26 -26.38 72.08
CA GLY A 20 -42.27 -26.21 70.63
C GLY A 20 -40.86 -26.04 70.03
N GLU A 21 -40.01 -25.22 70.67
CA GLU A 21 -38.60 -25.06 70.28
C GLU A 21 -37.82 -26.38 70.42
N PHE A 22 -38.04 -27.12 71.51
CA PHE A 22 -37.42 -28.44 71.72
C PHE A 22 -37.83 -29.44 70.64
N ILE A 23 -39.13 -29.53 70.32
CA ILE A 23 -39.62 -30.41 69.26
C ILE A 23 -38.98 -30.02 67.92
N ALA A 24 -38.94 -28.73 67.58
CA ALA A 24 -38.30 -28.25 66.35
C ALA A 24 -36.80 -28.59 66.28
N TYR A 25 -36.07 -28.49 67.39
CA TYR A 25 -34.66 -28.91 67.44
C TYR A 25 -34.49 -30.42 67.27
N PHE A 26 -35.38 -31.23 67.83
CA PHE A 26 -35.34 -32.67 67.67
C PHE A 26 -35.66 -33.10 66.23
N GLU A 27 -36.70 -32.53 65.62
CA GLU A 27 -37.04 -32.77 64.21
C GLU A 27 -35.89 -32.34 63.27
N PHE A 28 -35.24 -31.22 63.58
CA PHE A 28 -34.06 -30.76 62.83
C PHE A 28 -32.87 -31.71 63.00
N ALA A 29 -32.59 -32.16 64.22
CA ALA A 29 -31.51 -33.11 64.49
C ALA A 29 -31.75 -34.47 63.82
N GLU A 30 -32.98 -34.97 63.84
CA GLU A 30 -33.36 -36.21 63.16
C GLU A 30 -33.15 -36.08 61.64
N THR A 31 -33.62 -34.98 61.05
CA THR A 31 -33.41 -34.69 59.62
C THR A 31 -31.92 -34.67 59.28
N LYS A 32 -31.09 -34.01 60.09
CA LYS A 32 -29.63 -33.97 59.89
C LYS A 32 -28.96 -35.33 60.06
N MET A 33 -29.40 -36.14 61.02
CA MET A 33 -28.88 -37.50 61.19
C MET A 33 -29.23 -38.39 60.00
N MET A 34 -30.44 -38.25 59.45
CA MET A 34 -30.86 -38.99 58.25
C MET A 34 -30.08 -38.57 57.01
N GLU A 35 -29.90 -37.26 56.78
CA GLU A 35 -29.03 -36.74 55.71
C GLU A 35 -27.60 -37.24 55.86
N TRP A 36 -27.06 -37.21 57.08
CA TRP A 36 -25.70 -37.65 57.33
C TRP A 36 -25.53 -39.15 57.10
N ARG A 37 -26.50 -39.97 57.50
CA ARG A 37 -26.49 -41.42 57.23
C ARG A 37 -26.50 -41.70 55.73
N GLN A 38 -27.32 -40.99 54.96
CA GLN A 38 -27.36 -41.12 53.50
C GLN A 38 -26.03 -40.69 52.86
N ASP A 39 -25.42 -39.59 53.29
CA ASP A 39 -24.11 -39.14 52.77
C ASP A 39 -23.00 -40.16 53.10
N ILE A 40 -23.02 -40.76 54.30
CA ILE A 40 -22.08 -41.84 54.67
C ILE A 40 -22.29 -43.08 53.79
N GLU A 41 -23.53 -43.54 53.61
CA GLU A 41 -23.84 -44.71 52.77
C GLU A 41 -23.43 -44.47 51.31
N LEU A 42 -23.69 -43.27 50.78
CA LEU A 42 -23.32 -42.89 49.41
C LEU A 42 -21.80 -42.80 49.24
N ARG A 43 -21.07 -42.24 50.21
CA ARG A 43 -19.60 -42.23 50.18
C ARG A 43 -19.01 -43.63 50.32
N ALA A 44 -19.55 -44.47 51.20
CA ALA A 44 -19.07 -45.83 51.38
C ALA A 44 -19.22 -46.65 50.10
N SER A 45 -20.39 -46.57 49.45
CA SER A 45 -20.65 -47.25 48.17
C SER A 45 -19.77 -46.72 47.03
N SER A 46 -19.63 -45.40 46.90
CA SER A 46 -18.75 -44.78 45.89
C SER A 46 -17.29 -45.20 46.09
N HIS A 47 -16.81 -45.19 47.34
CA HIS A 47 -15.43 -45.55 47.66
C HIS A 47 -15.18 -47.05 47.39
N GLN A 48 -16.15 -47.92 47.66
CA GLN A 48 -16.08 -49.33 47.33
C GLN A 48 -16.03 -49.57 45.81
N GLN A 49 -16.86 -48.87 45.03
CA GLN A 49 -16.81 -48.96 43.56
C GLN A 49 -15.45 -48.50 43.02
N GLN A 50 -14.95 -47.36 43.49
CA GLN A 50 -13.66 -46.84 43.05
C GLN A 50 -12.50 -47.80 43.39
N PHE A 51 -12.53 -48.43 44.56
CA PHE A 51 -11.54 -49.44 44.93
C PHE A 51 -11.57 -50.65 44.00
N GLN A 52 -12.78 -51.12 43.65
CA GLN A 52 -12.96 -52.28 42.79
C GLN A 52 -12.52 -52.01 41.35
N GLU A 53 -12.80 -50.82 40.82
CA GLU A 53 -12.30 -50.38 39.51
C GLU A 53 -10.77 -50.33 39.49
N ARG A 54 -10.15 -49.76 40.52
CA ARG A 54 -8.68 -49.70 40.62
C ARG A 54 -8.06 -51.09 40.70
N LEU A 55 -8.65 -52.00 41.47
CA LEU A 55 -8.17 -53.39 41.54
C LEU A 55 -8.30 -54.10 40.19
N CYS A 56 -9.42 -53.93 39.48
CA CYS A 56 -9.58 -54.46 38.12
C CYS A 56 -8.52 -53.93 37.17
N SER A 57 -8.27 -52.61 37.17
CA SER A 57 -7.25 -51.98 36.34
C SER A 57 -5.86 -52.56 36.63
N LEU A 58 -5.49 -52.66 37.91
CA LEU A 58 -4.19 -53.17 38.34
C LEU A 58 -4.02 -54.66 37.98
N GLN A 59 -5.08 -55.46 38.13
CA GLN A 59 -5.11 -56.86 37.67
C GLN A 59 -4.86 -56.95 36.15
N THR A 60 -5.44 -56.04 35.38
CA THR A 60 -5.31 -56.03 33.92
C THR A 60 -3.87 -55.69 33.51
N GLU A 61 -3.27 -54.70 34.15
CA GLU A 61 -1.86 -54.36 33.93
C GLU A 61 -0.92 -55.51 34.34
N LEU A 62 -1.16 -56.14 35.49
CA LEU A 62 -0.39 -57.29 35.94
C LEU A 62 -0.48 -58.47 34.97
N ASN A 63 -1.67 -58.77 34.46
CA ASN A 63 -1.86 -59.82 33.45
C ASN A 63 -1.12 -59.48 32.15
N SER A 64 -1.11 -58.22 31.72
CA SER A 64 -0.37 -57.79 30.51
C SER A 64 1.14 -57.93 30.68
N LEU A 65 1.66 -57.59 31.87
CA LEU A 65 3.07 -57.77 32.20
C LEU A 65 3.41 -59.26 32.27
N GLN A 66 2.53 -60.06 32.88
CA GLN A 66 2.70 -61.50 32.95
C GLN A 66 2.74 -62.13 31.56
N GLU A 67 1.89 -61.68 30.63
CA GLU A 67 1.92 -62.11 29.22
C GLU A 67 3.26 -61.81 28.56
N ILE A 68 3.82 -60.62 28.77
CA ILE A 68 5.15 -60.22 28.27
C ILE A 68 6.26 -61.08 28.91
N PHE A 69 6.15 -61.41 30.20
CA PHE A 69 7.10 -62.26 30.91
C PHE A 69 6.93 -63.76 30.66
N THR A 70 5.88 -64.18 29.93
CA THR A 70 5.84 -65.56 29.44
C THR A 70 7.00 -65.81 28.48
N GLN A 71 7.37 -67.08 28.32
CA GLN A 71 8.40 -67.48 27.35
C GLN A 71 8.06 -67.02 25.92
N ALA A 72 6.78 -67.00 25.56
CA ALA A 72 6.30 -66.50 24.28
C ALA A 72 6.44 -64.97 24.15
N GLY A 73 6.09 -64.22 25.21
CA GLY A 73 6.27 -62.78 25.27
C GLY A 73 7.72 -62.35 25.17
N LEU A 74 8.62 -63.02 25.92
CA LEU A 74 10.07 -62.80 25.87
C LEU A 74 10.66 -63.10 24.49
N ALA A 75 10.23 -64.19 23.84
CA ALA A 75 10.67 -64.52 22.49
C ALA A 75 10.23 -63.45 21.48
N ARG A 76 8.98 -62.97 21.57
CA ARG A 76 8.46 -61.91 20.71
C ARG A 76 9.18 -60.58 20.93
N PHE A 77 9.39 -60.19 22.19
CA PHE A 77 10.17 -59.01 22.54
C PHE A 77 11.59 -59.09 21.96
N ARG A 78 12.27 -60.23 22.14
CA ARG A 78 13.61 -60.45 21.58
C ARG A 78 13.63 -60.30 20.07
N LEU A 79 12.70 -60.91 19.34
CA LEU A 79 12.59 -60.77 17.89
C LEU A 79 12.34 -59.32 17.46
N THR A 80 11.46 -58.60 18.17
CA THR A 80 11.20 -57.18 17.88
C THR A 80 12.44 -56.32 18.13
N ALA A 81 13.16 -56.56 19.22
CA ALA A 81 14.39 -55.86 19.55
C ALA A 81 15.50 -56.16 18.53
N GLU A 82 15.68 -57.42 18.12
CA GLU A 82 16.65 -57.82 17.09
C GLU A 82 16.31 -57.18 15.73
N ASN A 83 15.02 -57.15 15.36
CA ASN A 83 14.57 -56.49 14.13
C ASN A 83 14.79 -54.98 14.16
N ALA A 84 14.48 -54.32 15.28
CA ALA A 84 14.72 -52.89 15.45
C ALA A 84 16.22 -52.58 15.39
N LEU A 85 17.07 -53.41 15.99
CA LEU A 85 18.52 -53.27 15.92
C LEU A 85 19.03 -53.44 14.48
N LYS A 86 18.50 -54.43 13.75
CA LYS A 86 18.85 -54.66 12.35
C LYS A 86 18.48 -53.46 11.47
N GLN A 87 17.26 -52.95 11.60
CA GLN A 87 16.82 -51.75 10.89
C GLN A 87 17.69 -50.53 11.24
N GLY A 88 18.00 -50.34 12.53
CA GLY A 88 18.90 -49.27 12.97
C GLY A 88 20.29 -49.36 12.31
N LYS A 89 20.84 -50.58 12.18
CA LYS A 89 22.10 -50.82 11.49
C LYS A 89 22.00 -50.51 9.99
N GLU A 90 20.93 -50.92 9.33
CA GLU A 90 20.68 -50.62 7.92
C GLU A 90 20.61 -49.11 7.68
N TYR A 91 19.88 -48.36 8.52
CA TYR A 91 19.83 -46.90 8.44
C TYR A 91 21.19 -46.23 8.66
N LEU A 92 21.98 -46.69 9.64
CA LEU A 92 23.32 -46.17 9.86
C LEU A 92 24.22 -46.40 8.65
N THR A 93 24.14 -47.58 8.02
CA THR A 93 24.92 -47.86 6.80
C THR A 93 24.47 -47.01 5.63
N ALA A 94 23.16 -46.80 5.45
CA ALA A 94 22.64 -45.92 4.40
C ALA A 94 23.06 -44.46 4.65
N MET A 95 23.02 -44.01 5.90
CA MET A 95 23.45 -42.66 6.28
C MET A 95 24.93 -42.43 6.00
N GLN A 96 25.79 -43.40 6.32
CA GLN A 96 27.23 -43.33 5.98
C GLN A 96 27.47 -43.27 4.47
N GLN A 97 26.70 -44.02 3.68
CA GLN A 97 26.80 -43.96 2.22
C GLN A 97 26.37 -42.60 1.68
N ILE A 98 25.27 -42.04 2.18
CA ILE A 98 24.80 -40.70 1.81
C ILE A 98 25.84 -39.63 2.19
N GLU A 99 26.43 -39.74 3.38
CA GLU A 99 27.49 -38.83 3.81
C GLU A 99 28.68 -38.84 2.84
N GLN A 100 29.15 -40.02 2.45
CA GLN A 100 30.23 -40.15 1.46
C GLN A 100 29.85 -39.58 0.09
N GLN A 101 28.61 -39.80 -0.37
CA GLN A 101 28.11 -39.20 -1.60
C GLN A 101 28.08 -37.67 -1.51
N ILE A 102 27.62 -37.10 -0.39
CA ILE A 102 27.60 -35.65 -0.19
C ILE A 102 29.02 -35.09 -0.21
N LEU A 103 29.96 -35.72 0.50
CA LEU A 103 31.36 -35.28 0.55
C LEU A 103 32.01 -35.32 -0.84
N THR A 104 31.76 -36.36 -1.62
CA THR A 104 32.28 -36.47 -3.00
C THR A 104 31.66 -35.43 -3.93
N HIS A 105 30.35 -35.19 -3.84
CA HIS A 105 29.68 -34.12 -4.59
C HIS A 105 30.22 -32.74 -4.23
N LEU A 106 30.41 -32.46 -2.94
CA LEU A 106 30.93 -31.18 -2.47
C LEU A 106 32.37 -30.95 -2.94
N SER A 107 33.22 -31.98 -2.87
CA SER A 107 34.59 -31.94 -3.40
C SER A 107 34.61 -31.68 -4.92
N ASN A 108 33.74 -32.34 -5.68
CA ASN A 108 33.63 -32.13 -7.13
C ASN A 108 33.13 -30.71 -7.46
N ASN A 109 32.11 -30.22 -6.76
CA ASN A 109 31.59 -28.88 -6.97
C ASN A 109 32.64 -27.81 -6.64
N GLN A 110 33.43 -28.00 -5.58
CA GLN A 110 34.54 -27.11 -5.25
C GLN A 110 35.58 -27.07 -6.40
N LYS A 111 35.95 -28.22 -6.97
CA LYS A 111 36.86 -28.27 -8.12
C LYS A 111 36.28 -27.59 -9.36
N GLN A 112 35.00 -27.83 -9.65
CA GLN A 112 34.31 -27.18 -10.77
C GLN A 112 34.25 -25.66 -10.61
N LEU A 113 33.93 -25.18 -9.40
CA LEU A 113 33.91 -23.76 -9.09
C LEU A 113 35.30 -23.14 -9.25
N SER A 114 36.35 -23.79 -8.75
CA SER A 114 37.74 -23.33 -8.93
C SER A 114 38.08 -23.18 -10.42
N LYS A 115 37.77 -24.21 -11.22
CA LYS A 115 38.01 -24.18 -12.66
C LYS A 115 37.21 -23.07 -13.35
N PHE A 116 35.95 -22.89 -12.97
CA PHE A 116 35.10 -21.83 -13.51
C PHE A 116 35.66 -20.43 -13.16
N CYS A 117 36.10 -20.23 -11.92
CA CYS A 117 36.75 -18.99 -11.51
C CYS A 117 38.04 -18.72 -12.29
N GLU A 118 38.90 -19.73 -12.48
CA GLU A 118 40.12 -19.62 -13.29
C GLU A 118 39.80 -19.23 -14.74
N GLN A 119 38.78 -19.86 -15.34
CA GLN A 119 38.31 -19.54 -16.68
C GLN A 119 37.77 -18.12 -16.78
N ALA A 120 36.89 -17.71 -15.85
CA ALA A 120 36.32 -16.38 -15.83
C ALA A 120 37.38 -15.28 -15.68
N VAL A 121 38.38 -15.49 -14.81
CA VAL A 121 39.51 -14.56 -14.67
C VAL A 121 40.30 -14.46 -15.97
N THR A 122 40.52 -15.58 -16.65
CA THR A 122 41.23 -15.60 -17.94
C THR A 122 40.45 -14.86 -19.02
N GLU A 123 39.14 -15.08 -19.13
CA GLU A 123 38.27 -14.37 -20.07
C GLU A 123 38.21 -12.87 -19.79
N ILE A 124 38.07 -12.47 -18.52
CA ILE A 124 38.10 -11.06 -18.12
C ILE A 124 39.42 -10.41 -18.52
N ASN A 125 40.55 -11.07 -18.27
CA ASN A 125 41.86 -10.55 -18.66
C ASN A 125 41.99 -10.39 -20.17
N GLN A 126 41.53 -11.37 -20.96
CA GLN A 126 41.52 -11.29 -22.42
C GLN A 126 40.64 -10.15 -22.93
N HIS A 127 39.41 -10.02 -22.42
CA HIS A 127 38.51 -8.92 -22.78
C HIS A 127 39.08 -7.56 -22.40
N THR A 128 39.72 -7.47 -21.23
CA THR A 128 40.38 -6.25 -20.77
C THR A 128 41.55 -5.88 -21.69
N MET A 129 42.40 -6.84 -22.06
CA MET A 129 43.48 -6.60 -23.02
C MET A 129 42.95 -6.14 -24.38
N HIS A 130 41.93 -6.80 -24.92
CA HIS A 130 41.32 -6.39 -26.19
C HIS A 130 40.65 -5.01 -26.12
N ALA A 131 40.03 -4.66 -24.99
CA ALA A 131 39.47 -3.33 -24.79
C ALA A 131 40.57 -2.27 -24.74
N LEU A 132 41.67 -2.54 -24.02
CA LEU A 132 42.84 -1.66 -23.96
C LEU A 132 43.47 -1.47 -25.34
N GLU A 133 43.69 -2.55 -26.09
CA GLU A 133 44.21 -2.47 -27.47
C GLU A 133 43.30 -1.66 -28.39
N ARG A 134 41.97 -1.81 -28.27
CA ARG A 134 41.02 -1.01 -29.06
C ARG A 134 41.07 0.46 -28.68
N ILE A 135 41.12 0.77 -27.39
CA ILE A 135 41.22 2.15 -26.91
C ILE A 135 42.54 2.76 -27.38
N ASP A 136 43.66 2.05 -27.24
CA ASP A 136 44.97 2.50 -27.69
C ASP A 136 45.01 2.74 -29.22
N ASN A 137 44.42 1.84 -30.00
CA ASN A 137 44.28 2.02 -31.44
C ASN A 137 43.38 3.22 -31.82
N GLN A 138 42.30 3.47 -31.07
CA GLN A 138 41.45 4.63 -31.30
C GLN A 138 42.13 5.94 -30.88
N LEU A 139 42.90 5.92 -29.80
CA LEU A 139 43.67 7.07 -29.31
C LEU A 139 44.87 7.36 -30.21
N SER A 140 45.53 6.36 -30.80
CA SER A 140 46.63 6.59 -31.73
C SER A 140 46.16 7.20 -33.05
N GLN A 141 44.90 6.98 -33.44
CA GLN A 141 44.25 7.63 -34.58
C GLN A 141 43.58 8.96 -34.22
N TYR A 142 43.56 9.34 -32.94
CA TYR A 142 42.97 10.57 -32.47
C TYR A 142 43.87 11.76 -32.82
N ASP A 143 43.48 12.52 -33.84
CA ASP A 143 44.11 13.80 -34.19
C ASP A 143 43.41 14.95 -33.42
N PRO A 144 44.11 15.62 -32.48
CA PRO A 144 43.57 16.77 -31.75
C PRO A 144 43.12 17.90 -32.67
N GLN A 145 43.77 18.06 -33.84
CA GLN A 145 43.42 19.11 -34.80
C GLN A 145 42.11 18.79 -35.52
N HIS A 146 41.87 17.50 -35.86
CA HIS A 146 40.61 17.05 -36.42
C HIS A 146 39.44 17.26 -35.46
N PHE A 147 39.62 16.96 -34.17
CA PHE A 147 38.60 17.25 -33.15
C PHE A 147 38.32 18.75 -33.05
N HIS A 148 39.36 19.59 -32.97
CA HIS A 148 39.18 21.04 -32.92
C HIS A 148 38.48 21.59 -34.16
N ARG A 149 38.79 21.05 -35.35
CA ARG A 149 38.12 21.39 -36.61
C ARG A 149 36.65 21.01 -36.55
N ILE A 150 36.30 19.76 -36.18
CA ILE A 150 34.90 19.32 -36.08
C ILE A 150 34.14 20.14 -35.05
N ALA A 151 34.74 20.42 -33.90
CA ALA A 151 34.12 21.24 -32.85
C ALA A 151 33.84 22.67 -33.35
N ASN A 152 34.81 23.30 -34.01
CA ASN A 152 34.63 24.62 -34.59
C ASN A 152 33.61 24.63 -35.75
N GLU A 153 33.64 23.65 -36.64
CA GLU A 153 32.66 23.50 -37.73
C GLU A 153 31.24 23.29 -37.16
N SER A 154 31.11 22.48 -36.10
CA SER A 154 29.84 22.27 -35.41
C SER A 154 29.35 23.56 -34.74
N CYS A 155 30.22 24.30 -34.06
CA CYS A 155 29.89 25.60 -33.49
C CYS A 155 29.47 26.61 -34.57
N GLU A 156 30.18 26.64 -35.70
CA GLU A 156 29.85 27.51 -36.84
C GLU A 156 28.49 27.13 -37.45
N GLN A 157 28.20 25.83 -37.58
CA GLN A 157 26.92 25.33 -38.09
C GLN A 157 25.77 25.68 -37.15
N VAL A 158 25.97 25.55 -35.84
CA VAL A 158 25.00 25.98 -34.82
C VAL A 158 24.80 27.50 -34.89
N ALA A 159 25.86 28.29 -35.02
CA ALA A 159 25.77 29.75 -35.15
C ALA A 159 25.01 30.17 -36.43
N LYS A 160 25.28 29.52 -37.57
CA LYS A 160 24.56 29.75 -38.83
C LYS A 160 23.07 29.41 -38.71
N SER A 161 22.75 28.26 -38.12
CA SER A 161 21.37 27.84 -37.88
C SER A 161 20.63 28.80 -36.96
N ALA A 162 21.25 29.18 -35.83
CA ALA A 162 20.70 30.15 -34.90
C ALA A 162 20.45 31.51 -35.56
N ASN A 163 21.42 32.04 -36.31
CA ASN A 163 21.26 33.29 -37.04
C ASN A 163 20.15 33.22 -38.08
N HIS A 164 20.02 32.10 -38.80
CA HIS A 164 18.93 31.90 -39.75
C HIS A 164 17.56 31.91 -39.05
N VAL A 165 17.44 31.27 -37.90
CA VAL A 165 16.21 31.27 -37.08
C VAL A 165 15.91 32.67 -36.54
N ILE A 166 16.91 33.41 -36.06
CA ILE A 166 16.75 34.78 -35.56
C ILE A 166 16.25 35.70 -36.68
N LEU A 167 16.87 35.66 -37.86
CA LEU A 167 16.44 36.47 -39.01
C LEU A 167 15.02 36.13 -39.46
N LYS A 168 14.66 34.83 -39.46
CA LYS A 168 13.29 34.40 -39.78
C LYS A 168 12.30 34.89 -38.73
N SER A 169 12.68 34.85 -37.46
CA SER A 169 11.89 35.35 -36.34
C SER A 169 11.67 36.86 -36.43
N ASP A 170 12.70 37.65 -36.72
CA ASP A 170 12.59 39.12 -36.88
C ASP A 170 11.61 39.47 -38.01
N LYS A 171 11.69 38.76 -39.14
CA LYS A 171 10.75 38.97 -40.27
C LYS A 171 9.30 38.67 -39.88
N LEU A 172 9.07 37.57 -39.14
CA LEU A 172 7.74 37.23 -38.64
C LEU A 172 7.23 38.26 -37.63
N LEU A 173 8.10 38.74 -36.76
CA LEU A 173 7.77 39.72 -35.72
C LEU A 173 7.42 41.08 -36.34
N ARG A 174 8.17 41.55 -37.35
CA ARG A 174 7.82 42.75 -38.12
C ARG A 174 6.49 42.59 -38.87
N MET A 175 6.24 41.44 -39.48
CA MET A 175 4.97 41.19 -40.16
C MET A 175 3.80 41.19 -39.18
N PHE A 176 3.99 40.62 -37.99
CA PHE A 176 3.00 40.65 -36.92
C PHE A 176 2.74 42.07 -36.42
N GLN A 177 3.79 42.86 -36.15
CA GLN A 177 3.68 44.25 -35.75
C GLN A 177 2.89 45.08 -36.78
N TRP A 178 3.21 44.95 -38.07
CA TRP A 178 2.46 45.66 -39.13
C TRP A 178 1.00 45.25 -39.20
N ARG A 179 0.69 43.96 -38.99
CA ARG A 179 -0.69 43.49 -38.90
C ARG A 179 -1.42 44.07 -37.69
N THR A 180 -0.77 44.11 -36.53
CA THR A 180 -1.34 44.72 -35.31
C THR A 180 -1.59 46.21 -35.49
N VAL A 181 -0.63 46.94 -36.08
CA VAL A 181 -0.78 48.38 -36.37
C VAL A 181 -1.93 48.61 -37.36
N ALA A 182 -2.01 47.83 -38.45
CA ALA A 182 -3.10 47.94 -39.42
C ALA A 182 -4.46 47.64 -38.80
N LEU A 183 -4.55 46.63 -37.93
CA LEU A 183 -5.79 46.26 -37.23
C LEU A 183 -6.19 47.33 -36.21
N ALA A 184 -5.23 47.89 -35.46
CA ALA A 184 -5.46 49.00 -34.55
C ALA A 184 -5.95 50.26 -35.30
N PHE A 185 -5.35 50.56 -36.47
CA PHE A 185 -5.80 51.66 -37.31
C PHE A 185 -7.22 51.44 -37.84
N LEU A 186 -7.52 50.23 -38.34
CA LEU A 186 -8.84 49.90 -38.88
C LEU A 186 -9.92 49.93 -37.79
N THR A 187 -9.64 49.37 -36.61
CA THR A 187 -10.56 49.41 -35.47
C THR A 187 -10.76 50.83 -34.94
N SER A 188 -9.72 51.66 -34.90
CA SER A 188 -9.84 53.08 -34.57
C SER A 188 -10.68 53.85 -35.59
N LEU A 189 -10.53 53.56 -36.88
CA LEU A 189 -11.32 54.19 -37.94
C LEU A 189 -12.79 53.76 -37.87
N LEU A 190 -13.04 52.46 -37.63
CA LEU A 190 -14.38 51.91 -37.49
C LEU A 190 -15.10 52.47 -36.26
N THR A 191 -14.40 52.56 -35.12
CA THR A 191 -14.95 53.13 -33.88
C THR A 191 -15.23 54.63 -34.03
N ALA A 192 -14.33 55.40 -34.64
CA ALA A 192 -14.58 56.81 -34.93
C ALA A 192 -15.80 56.99 -35.85
N PHE A 193 -15.95 56.14 -36.87
CA PHE A 193 -17.11 56.15 -37.76
C PHE A 193 -18.41 55.79 -37.02
N SER A 194 -18.41 54.76 -36.19
CA SER A 194 -19.57 54.37 -35.38
C SER A 194 -19.98 55.45 -34.38
N ILE A 195 -19.03 56.12 -33.72
CA ILE A 195 -19.30 57.24 -32.81
C ILE A 195 -19.90 58.43 -33.59
N GLY A 196 -19.34 58.75 -34.77
CA GLY A 196 -19.86 59.82 -35.62
C GLY A 196 -21.31 59.59 -36.06
N LEU A 197 -21.64 58.35 -36.46
CA LEU A 197 -23.02 57.98 -36.79
C LEU A 197 -23.94 58.02 -35.57
N TYR A 198 -23.47 57.54 -34.41
CA TYR A 198 -24.28 57.51 -33.20
C TYR A 198 -24.64 58.91 -32.68
N ILE A 199 -23.75 59.89 -32.83
CA ILE A 199 -23.96 61.26 -32.32
C ILE A 199 -24.80 62.10 -33.30
N SER A 200 -24.63 61.93 -34.60
CA SER A 200 -25.14 62.90 -35.58
C SER A 200 -26.38 62.46 -36.34
N ASP A 201 -26.82 61.20 -36.26
CA ASP A 201 -27.97 60.62 -37.02
C ASP A 201 -27.97 60.88 -38.56
N GLU A 202 -26.92 61.48 -39.08
CA GLU A 202 -26.66 61.86 -40.47
C GLU A 202 -25.27 61.39 -40.87
N PHE A 203 -25.08 61.02 -42.14
CA PHE A 203 -23.78 60.54 -42.58
C PHE A 203 -22.77 61.70 -42.69
N PRO A 204 -21.46 61.49 -42.36
CA PRO A 204 -20.47 62.57 -42.38
C PRO A 204 -20.34 63.31 -43.73
N TRP A 205 -20.63 62.64 -44.85
CA TRP A 205 -20.62 63.27 -46.18
C TRP A 205 -21.85 64.14 -46.45
N GLU A 206 -22.98 63.88 -45.78
CA GLU A 206 -24.19 64.74 -45.87
C GLU A 206 -23.94 66.08 -45.17
N ILE A 207 -23.25 66.07 -44.02
CA ILE A 207 -22.79 67.30 -43.35
C ILE A 207 -21.89 68.13 -44.28
N HIS A 208 -20.98 67.47 -45.01
CA HIS A 208 -20.12 68.18 -45.97
C HIS A 208 -20.92 68.80 -47.11
N GLN A 209 -21.94 68.10 -47.60
CA GLN A 209 -22.79 68.58 -48.68
C GLN A 209 -23.68 69.75 -48.24
N HIS A 210 -24.21 69.71 -47.01
CA HIS A 210 -24.91 70.83 -46.38
C HIS A 210 -24.01 72.06 -46.26
N ALA A 211 -22.80 71.91 -45.72
CA ALA A 211 -21.84 73.00 -45.61
C ALA A 211 -21.41 73.58 -46.99
N MET A 212 -21.34 72.74 -48.02
CA MET A 212 -21.08 73.20 -49.39
C MET A 212 -22.24 74.01 -49.96
N ASN A 213 -23.48 73.56 -49.76
CA ASN A 213 -24.68 74.28 -50.20
C ASN A 213 -24.82 75.62 -49.47
N GLU A 214 -24.58 75.66 -48.16
CA GLU A 214 -24.60 76.92 -47.40
C GLU A 214 -23.52 77.91 -47.87
N ARG A 215 -22.30 77.41 -48.15
CA ARG A 215 -21.25 78.24 -48.75
C ARG A 215 -21.60 78.72 -50.17
N GLY A 216 -22.28 77.89 -50.94
CA GLY A 216 -22.79 78.24 -52.27
C GLY A 216 -23.84 79.35 -52.22
N ALA A 217 -24.81 79.23 -51.30
CA ALA A 217 -25.81 80.26 -51.04
C ALA A 217 -25.17 81.57 -50.57
N GLY A 218 -24.19 81.50 -49.65
CA GLY A 218 -23.44 82.68 -49.20
C GLY A 218 -22.68 83.39 -50.32
N LYS A 219 -22.06 82.63 -51.24
CA LYS A 219 -21.39 83.21 -52.43
C LYS A 219 -22.36 83.86 -53.40
N MET A 220 -23.54 83.27 -53.62
CA MET A 220 -24.58 83.91 -54.43
C MET A 220 -25.06 85.21 -53.80
N LEU A 221 -25.26 85.22 -52.48
CA LEU A 221 -25.68 86.41 -51.74
C LEU A 221 -24.64 87.54 -51.84
N MET A 222 -23.34 87.24 -51.68
CA MET A 222 -22.27 88.23 -51.88
C MET A 222 -22.18 88.76 -53.32
N ASN A 223 -22.40 87.92 -54.33
CA ASN A 223 -22.37 88.33 -55.73
C ASN A 223 -23.59 89.18 -56.14
N ALA A 224 -24.76 88.94 -55.54
CA ALA A 224 -25.92 89.80 -55.73
C ALA A 224 -25.73 91.16 -55.02
N TRP A 225 -25.14 91.14 -53.82
CA TRP A 225 -24.88 92.34 -53.01
C TRP A 225 -23.98 93.38 -53.70
N SER A 226 -23.05 92.93 -54.54
CA SER A 226 -22.13 93.81 -55.26
C SER A 226 -22.71 94.44 -56.54
N LYS A 227 -23.88 93.98 -57.01
CA LYS A 227 -24.54 94.47 -58.23
C LYS A 227 -25.75 95.38 -58.00
N LEU A 228 -26.12 95.63 -56.74
CA LEU A 228 -27.17 96.58 -56.37
C LEU A 228 -26.64 98.02 -56.47
N SER A 229 -27.37 98.89 -57.18
CA SER A 229 -27.01 100.31 -57.33
C SER A 229 -27.25 101.11 -56.03
N TYR A 230 -26.66 102.30 -55.87
CA TYR A 230 -26.66 103.07 -54.61
C TYR A 230 -28.06 103.52 -54.11
N GLN A 231 -29.13 103.28 -54.88
CA GLN A 231 -30.53 103.45 -54.45
C GLN A 231 -31.24 102.14 -54.08
N GLU A 232 -30.61 100.97 -54.26
CA GLU A 232 -31.13 99.62 -53.93
C GLU A 232 -30.23 98.85 -52.94
N LYS A 233 -29.12 99.46 -52.51
CA LYS A 233 -28.34 99.03 -51.34
C LYS A 233 -28.94 99.61 -50.07
#